data_AF-A0A820KHA2-F1
#
_entry.id   AF-A0A820KHA2-F1
#
_cell.length_a   1.000
_cell.length_b   1.000
_cell.length_c   1.000
_cell.angle_alpha   90.00
_cell.angle_beta   90.00
_cell.angle_gamma   90.00
#
_symmetry.space_group_name_H-M   'P 1'
#
loop_
_entity.id
_entity.type
_entity.pdbx_description
1 polymer ?
#
loop_
_entity_poly.entity_id
_entity_poly.type
_entity_poly.pdbx_seq_one_letter_code
_entity_poly.pdbx_strand_id
1 'polypeptide(L)'
;MRVPPTTAENILQSLTLNIRDGNQCEQYIQQTSNETYTLTILREMAIVEASSVWGLLRGLETFSQLIYIDEQNYVVINSSVSIIDSPRFNHRGIMLDTARHFLPVPIIKKNLDIMSYNKLNVFHWHLVDDQSFPFESTAFPDLSRK
;
A
#
# COMPACT_ATOMS: atom_id res chain seq x y z
N MET A 1 -29.00 5.18 -1.37
CA MET A 1 -28.87 5.57 0.05
C MET A 1 -28.31 6.99 0.05
N ARG A 2 -29.13 8.01 0.37
CA ARG A 2 -28.69 9.41 0.34
C ARG A 2 -27.84 9.70 1.58
N VAL A 3 -26.59 10.08 1.39
CA VAL A 3 -25.75 10.63 2.46
C VAL A 3 -26.33 12.02 2.81
N PRO A 4 -26.63 12.30 4.08
CA PRO A 4 -27.15 13.61 4.48
C PRO A 4 -26.11 14.71 4.21
N PRO A 5 -26.55 15.94 3.90
CA PRO A 5 -25.64 17.03 3.57
C PRO A 5 -24.72 17.33 4.74
N THR A 6 -23.44 17.50 4.42
CA THR A 6 -22.34 17.82 5.33
C THR A 6 -22.60 19.19 5.97
N THR A 7 -23.23 19.23 7.13
CA THR A 7 -23.20 20.43 7.99
C THR A 7 -21.75 20.65 8.42
N ALA A 8 -21.32 21.92 8.50
CA ALA A 8 -19.95 22.36 8.80
C ALA A 8 -19.35 21.88 10.15
N GLU A 9 -20.09 21.05 10.91
CA GLU A 9 -19.77 20.59 12.25
C GLU A 9 -19.02 19.24 12.30
N ASN A 10 -18.72 18.60 11.16
CA ASN A 10 -18.03 17.30 11.13
C ASN A 10 -16.93 17.26 10.05
N ILE A 11 -16.05 18.26 10.04
CA ILE A 11 -14.86 18.24 9.18
C ILE A 11 -13.79 17.40 9.88
N LEU A 12 -13.19 16.45 9.14
CA LEU A 12 -12.05 15.70 9.64
C LEU A 12 -10.85 16.65 9.81
N GLN A 13 -10.36 16.79 11.04
CA GLN A 13 -9.26 17.69 11.39
C GLN A 13 -7.92 16.96 11.50
N SER A 14 -7.92 15.69 11.89
CA SER A 14 -6.69 14.94 12.11
C SER A 14 -6.80 13.47 11.71
N LEU A 15 -5.67 12.93 11.27
CA LEU A 15 -5.43 11.51 11.09
C LEU A 15 -4.27 11.11 12.02
N THR A 16 -4.56 10.23 12.97
CA THR A 16 -3.58 9.71 13.93
C THR A 16 -3.19 8.29 13.55
N LEU A 17 -1.89 8.02 13.53
CA LEU A 17 -1.35 6.68 13.30
C LEU A 17 -0.75 6.15 14.60
N ASN A 18 -1.18 4.97 15.04
CA ASN A 18 -0.71 4.35 16.28
C ASN A 18 -0.13 2.96 16.02
N ILE A 19 1.11 2.73 16.46
CA ILE A 19 1.77 1.41 16.42
C ILE A 19 1.80 0.86 17.84
N ARG A 20 1.12 -0.27 18.07
CA ARG A 20 0.95 -0.86 19.42
C ARG A 20 2.23 -1.50 19.97
N ASP A 21 3.01 -2.16 19.12
CA ASP A 21 4.27 -2.81 19.51
C ASP A 21 5.47 -1.93 19.09
N GLY A 22 6.31 -1.61 20.07
CA GLY A 22 7.18 -0.43 20.05
C GLY A 22 8.27 -0.30 18.96
N ASN A 23 8.59 0.98 18.72
CA ASN A 23 9.87 1.59 18.31
C ASN A 23 10.66 1.13 17.08
N GLN A 24 10.25 0.15 16.29
CA GLN A 24 11.00 -0.19 15.08
C GLN A 24 10.10 -0.24 13.85
N CYS A 25 10.19 0.81 13.02
CA CYS A 25 9.83 0.69 11.62
C CYS A 25 10.74 -0.39 11.01
N GLU A 26 10.23 -1.61 10.88
CA GLU A 26 10.92 -2.71 10.20
C GLU A 26 11.44 -2.24 8.83
N GLN A 27 12.70 -2.55 8.50
CA GLN A 27 13.27 -2.11 7.22
C GLN A 27 12.65 -2.83 6.03
N TYR A 28 12.37 -4.13 6.16
CA TYR A 28 11.86 -4.97 5.08
C TYR A 28 10.73 -5.85 5.57
N ILE A 29 9.71 -6.00 4.73
CA ILE A 29 8.58 -6.88 4.99
C ILE A 29 9.02 -8.34 4.94
N GLN A 30 8.56 -9.12 5.92
CA GLN A 30 8.77 -10.56 6.00
C GLN A 30 7.44 -11.30 5.77
N GLN A 31 7.50 -12.58 5.44
CA GLN A 31 6.28 -13.40 5.28
C GLN A 31 5.47 -13.52 6.58
N THR A 32 6.11 -13.32 7.73
CA THR A 32 5.50 -13.33 9.06
C THR A 32 5.10 -11.94 9.55
N SER A 33 5.36 -10.87 8.78
CA SER A 33 5.03 -9.50 9.17
C SER A 33 3.51 -9.34 9.32
N ASN A 34 3.08 -8.67 10.40
CA ASN A 34 1.67 -8.51 10.69
C ASN A 34 1.08 -7.32 9.92
N GLU A 35 0.18 -7.58 8.98
CA GLU A 35 -0.47 -6.54 8.16
C GLU A 35 -1.89 -6.18 8.64
N THR A 36 -2.27 -6.62 9.84
CA THR A 36 -3.58 -6.33 10.45
C THR A 36 -3.64 -4.88 10.91
N TYR A 37 -4.79 -4.22 10.68
CA TYR A 37 -5.03 -2.87 11.16
C TYR A 37 -6.49 -2.65 11.55
N THR A 38 -6.71 -1.59 12.33
CA THR A 38 -8.03 -1.04 12.61
C THR A 38 -8.08 0.41 12.16
N LEU A 39 -9.10 0.80 11.41
CA LEU A 39 -9.35 2.17 11.00
C LEU A 39 -10.68 2.62 11.60
N THR A 40 -10.63 3.67 12.41
CA THR A 40 -11.80 4.27 13.06
C THR A 40 -11.90 5.73 12.68
N ILE A 41 -13.08 6.16 12.23
CA ILE A 41 -13.41 7.56 11.95
C ILE A 41 -14.56 7.95 12.85
N LEU A 42 -14.31 8.93 13.72
CA LEU A 42 -15.25 9.45 14.70
C LEU A 42 -15.28 10.97 14.63
N ARG A 43 -16.32 11.51 14.01
CA ARG A 43 -16.54 12.96 13.85
C ARG A 43 -15.35 13.63 13.17
N GLU A 44 -14.49 14.29 13.94
CA GLU A 44 -13.39 15.13 13.48
C GLU A 44 -12.03 14.40 13.48
N MET A 45 -11.98 13.16 13.95
CA MET A 45 -10.73 12.40 14.07
C MET A 45 -10.79 11.05 13.36
N ALA A 46 -9.73 10.73 12.64
CA ALA A 46 -9.46 9.41 12.07
C ALA A 46 -8.26 8.80 12.78
N ILE A 47 -8.36 7.52 13.12
CA ILE A 47 -7.32 6.78 13.83
C ILE A 47 -7.08 5.48 13.07
N VAL A 48 -5.84 5.26 12.62
CA VAL A 48 -5.36 3.98 12.13
C VAL A 48 -4.44 3.39 13.17
N GLU A 49 -4.78 2.21 13.68
CA GLU A 49 -3.94 1.48 14.62
C GLU A 49 -3.51 0.14 14.03
N ALA A 50 -2.26 -0.25 14.26
CA ALA A 50 -1.73 -1.54 13.86
C ALA A 50 -0.65 -2.03 14.86
N SER A 51 -0.31 -3.31 14.80
CA SER A 51 0.83 -3.86 15.53
C SER A 51 2.17 -3.67 14.80
N SER A 52 2.15 -3.34 13.51
CA SER A 52 3.36 -3.07 12.72
C SER A 52 3.15 -1.92 11.73
N VAL A 53 4.26 -1.40 11.20
CA VAL A 53 4.24 -0.40 10.12
C VAL A 53 3.53 -0.90 8.86
N TRP A 54 3.58 -2.20 8.59
CA TRP A 54 2.94 -2.79 7.41
C TRP A 54 1.42 -2.73 7.48
N GLY A 55 0.85 -2.98 8.66
CA GLY A 55 -0.58 -2.80 8.91
C GLY A 55 -1.01 -1.34 8.75
N LEU A 56 -0.22 -0.39 9.25
CA LEU A 56 -0.50 1.04 9.05
C LEU A 56 -0.55 1.42 7.57
N LEU A 57 0.40 0.94 6.75
CA LEU A 57 0.39 1.20 5.31
C LEU A 57 -0.88 0.66 4.64
N ARG A 58 -1.39 -0.50 5.07
CA ARG A 58 -2.67 -1.04 4.57
C ARG A 58 -3.86 -0.17 4.99
N GLY A 59 -3.84 0.32 6.23
CA GLY A 59 -4.88 1.21 6.74
C GLY A 59 -4.89 2.58 6.06
N LEU A 60 -3.72 3.13 5.73
CA LEU A 60 -3.60 4.37 4.95
C LEU A 60 -4.19 4.23 3.54
N GLU A 61 -3.94 3.11 2.87
CA GLU A 61 -4.56 2.85 1.57
C GLU A 61 -6.08 2.70 1.67
N THR A 62 -6.59 2.03 2.71
CA THR A 62 -8.04 1.96 2.91
C THR A 62 -8.62 3.34 3.23
N PHE A 63 -7.94 4.15 4.03
CA PHE A 63 -8.35 5.51 4.34
C PHE A 63 -8.42 6.39 3.09
N SER A 64 -7.43 6.30 2.19
CA SER A 64 -7.43 7.08 0.93
C SER A 64 -8.65 6.76 0.05
N GLN A 65 -9.08 5.49 0.02
CA GLN A 65 -10.23 5.03 -0.75
C GLN A 65 -11.59 5.41 -0.14
N LEU A 66 -11.63 5.81 1.14
CA LEU A 66 -12.87 6.29 1.78
C LEU A 66 -13.15 7.77 1.48
N ILE A 67 -12.16 8.50 0.98
CA ILE A 67 -12.31 9.91 0.60
C ILE A 67 -12.92 9.98 -0.81
N TYR A 68 -13.96 10.80 -0.95
CA TYR A 68 -14.62 11.04 -2.24
C TYR A 68 -15.00 12.51 -2.41
N ILE A 69 -15.34 12.88 -3.64
CA ILE A 69 -15.88 14.20 -3.97
C ILE A 69 -17.40 14.09 -4.03
N ASP A 70 -18.11 14.93 -3.29
CA ASP A 70 -19.58 14.95 -3.30
C ASP A 70 -20.16 15.73 -4.51
N GLU A 71 -21.49 15.79 -4.60
CA GLU A 71 -22.19 16.52 -5.67
C GLU A 71 -21.94 18.03 -5.64
N GLN A 72 -21.48 18.57 -4.50
CA GLN A 72 -21.16 19.97 -4.29
C GLN A 72 -19.66 20.27 -4.45
N ASN A 73 -18.89 19.29 -4.93
CA ASN A 73 -17.45 19.38 -5.17
C ASN A 73 -16.61 19.60 -3.89
N TYR A 74 -17.12 19.15 -2.72
CA TYR A 74 -16.37 19.06 -1.48
C TYR A 74 -15.65 17.72 -1.35
N VAL A 75 -14.48 17.73 -0.70
CA VAL A 75 -13.77 16.51 -0.31
C VAL A 75 -14.42 16.00 0.98
N VAL A 76 -15.04 14.83 0.92
CA VAL A 76 -15.86 14.27 2.00
C VAL A 76 -15.35 12.87 2.36
N ILE A 77 -15.56 12.50 3.62
CA ILE A 77 -15.36 11.16 4.16
C ILE A 77 -16.53 10.83 5.10
N ASN A 78 -16.91 9.56 5.20
CA ASN A 78 -18.01 9.17 6.08
C ASN A 78 -17.62 9.36 7.56
N SER A 79 -18.48 10.01 8.33
CA SER A 79 -18.20 10.48 9.71
C SER A 79 -18.24 9.40 10.80
N SER A 80 -18.70 8.20 10.45
CA SER A 80 -18.75 7.06 11.36
C SER A 80 -18.38 5.79 10.60
N VAL A 81 -17.11 5.40 10.72
CA VAL A 81 -16.55 4.20 10.09
C VAL A 81 -15.74 3.46 11.13
N SER A 82 -15.92 2.14 11.19
CA SER A 82 -15.07 1.25 11.97
C SER A 82 -14.75 0.03 11.11
N ILE A 83 -13.47 -0.14 10.81
CA ILE A 83 -12.93 -1.21 9.97
C ILE A 83 -11.88 -1.96 10.76
N ILE A 84 -11.98 -3.29 10.75
CA ILE A 84 -10.95 -4.22 11.22
C ILE A 84 -10.65 -5.11 10.04
N ASP A 85 -9.39 -5.11 9.58
CA ASP A 85 -9.02 -5.77 8.34
C ASP A 85 -7.65 -6.44 8.45
N SER A 86 -7.52 -7.58 7.78
CA SER A 86 -6.31 -8.39 7.76
C SER A 86 -6.27 -9.26 6.50
N PRO A 87 -5.07 -9.56 5.96
CA PRO A 87 -4.97 -10.43 4.81
C PRO A 87 -5.29 -11.88 5.19
N ARG A 88 -6.10 -12.55 4.37
CA ARG A 88 -6.30 -14.00 4.47
C ARG A 88 -5.02 -14.80 4.17
N PHE A 89 -4.19 -14.28 3.26
CA PHE A 89 -2.95 -14.93 2.82
C PHE A 89 -1.78 -13.95 2.91
N ASN A 90 -0.67 -14.39 3.48
CA ASN A 90 0.52 -13.55 3.65
C ASN A 90 1.33 -13.36 2.37
N HIS A 91 1.17 -14.23 1.36
CA HIS A 91 1.89 -14.13 0.10
C HIS A 91 0.95 -13.66 -1.00
N ARG A 92 1.04 -12.38 -1.39
CA ARG A 92 0.18 -11.77 -2.41
C ARG A 92 1.06 -11.02 -3.40
N GLY A 93 1.33 -11.63 -4.54
CA GLY A 93 2.34 -11.12 -5.46
C GLY A 93 1.94 -11.11 -6.92
N ILE A 94 2.74 -10.37 -7.67
CA ILE A 94 2.78 -10.38 -9.13
C ILE A 94 4.18 -10.79 -9.57
N MET A 95 4.26 -11.40 -10.75
CA MET A 95 5.53 -11.69 -11.41
C MET A 95 5.74 -10.69 -12.55
N LEU A 96 6.91 -10.04 -12.56
CA LEU A 96 7.31 -9.17 -13.64
C LEU A 96 8.53 -9.75 -14.36
N ASP A 97 8.40 -9.92 -15.67
CA ASP A 97 9.42 -10.49 -16.53
C ASP A 97 10.12 -9.38 -17.31
N THR A 98 11.38 -9.15 -16.97
CA THR A 98 12.24 -8.17 -17.66
C THR A 98 13.22 -8.81 -18.63
N ALA A 99 13.18 -10.13 -18.77
CA ALA A 99 14.10 -10.89 -19.60
C ALA A 99 13.59 -11.06 -21.04
N ARG A 100 12.29 -11.26 -21.21
CA ARG A 100 11.70 -11.43 -22.55
C ARG A 100 11.58 -10.07 -23.25
N HIS A 101 11.25 -9.02 -22.49
CA HIS A 101 11.27 -7.63 -22.93
C HIS A 101 11.76 -6.75 -21.79
N PHE A 102 12.70 -5.86 -22.08
CA PHE A 102 13.20 -4.94 -21.07
C PHE A 102 12.11 -3.95 -20.63
N LEU A 103 11.94 -3.80 -19.32
CA LEU A 103 11.04 -2.81 -18.74
C LEU A 103 11.86 -1.70 -18.06
N PRO A 104 11.70 -0.44 -18.49
CA PRO A 104 12.35 0.68 -17.82
C PRO A 104 11.98 0.77 -16.34
N VAL A 105 12.94 1.17 -15.50
CA VAL A 105 12.76 1.34 -14.05
C VAL A 105 11.52 2.17 -13.67
N PRO A 106 11.15 3.26 -14.37
CA PRO A 106 9.91 3.99 -14.06
C PRO A 106 8.65 3.13 -14.17
N ILE A 107 8.60 2.19 -15.13
CA ILE A 107 7.47 1.27 -15.29
C ILE A 107 7.43 0.26 -14.15
N ILE A 108 8.59 -0.24 -13.71
CA ILE A 108 8.70 -1.14 -12.56
C ILE A 108 8.19 -0.43 -11.30
N LYS A 109 8.63 0.82 -11.06
CA LYS A 109 8.17 1.63 -9.92
C LYS A 109 6.65 1.88 -9.95
N LYS A 110 6.09 2.17 -11.12
CA LYS A 110 4.64 2.32 -11.29
C LYS A 110 3.87 1.03 -10.94
N ASN A 111 4.45 -0.15 -11.24
CA ASN A 111 3.86 -1.42 -10.81
C ASN A 111 3.91 -1.56 -9.28
N LEU A 112 4.98 -1.14 -8.61
CA LEU A 112 5.06 -1.12 -7.15
C LEU A 112 4.00 -0.19 -6.52
N ASP A 113 3.73 0.97 -7.14
CA ASP A 113 2.66 1.87 -6.69
C ASP A 113 1.29 1.17 -6.79
N ILE A 114 1.01 0.53 -7.93
CA ILE A 114 -0.24 -0.24 -8.15
C ILE A 114 -0.35 -1.41 -7.15
N MET A 115 0.75 -2.09 -6.86
CA MET A 115 0.80 -3.14 -5.84
C MET A 115 0.39 -2.59 -4.47
N SER A 116 0.84 -1.39 -4.10
CA SER A 116 0.46 -0.73 -2.86
C SER A 116 -1.06 -0.50 -2.78
N TYR A 117 -1.67 0.03 -3.85
CA TYR A 117 -3.12 0.28 -3.92
C TYR A 117 -3.95 -1.00 -3.74
N ASN A 118 -3.42 -2.12 -4.25
CA ASN A 118 -4.08 -3.43 -4.19
C ASN A 118 -3.63 -4.28 -2.98
N LYS A 119 -2.88 -3.70 -2.04
CA LYS A 119 -2.35 -4.39 -0.86
C LYS A 119 -1.54 -5.65 -1.18
N LEU A 120 -0.88 -5.68 -2.34
CA LEU A 120 0.09 -6.73 -2.71
C LEU A 120 1.42 -6.47 -2.00
N ASN A 121 2.15 -7.53 -1.67
CA ASN A 121 3.33 -7.45 -0.81
C ASN A 121 4.54 -8.25 -1.31
N VAL A 122 4.39 -9.02 -2.40
CA VAL A 122 5.49 -9.76 -3.02
C VAL A 122 5.68 -9.34 -4.47
N PHE A 123 6.88 -8.85 -4.78
CA PHE A 123 7.29 -8.57 -6.15
C PHE A 123 8.21 -9.69 -6.64
N HIS A 124 7.66 -10.62 -7.42
CA HIS A 124 8.45 -11.70 -8.00
C HIS A 124 9.11 -11.20 -9.28
N TRP A 125 10.39 -10.84 -9.18
CA TRP A 125 11.14 -10.30 -10.31
C TRP A 125 11.83 -11.42 -11.10
N HIS A 126 11.25 -11.79 -12.24
CA HIS A 126 11.88 -12.68 -13.22
C HIS A 126 12.87 -11.88 -14.06
N LEU A 127 14.09 -11.74 -13.51
CA LEU A 127 15.05 -10.74 -13.95
C LEU A 127 15.77 -11.11 -15.26
N VAL A 128 16.10 -12.39 -15.44
CA VAL A 128 16.89 -12.93 -16.56
C VAL A 128 16.26 -14.22 -17.09
N ASP A 129 16.49 -14.52 -18.36
CA ASP A 129 16.00 -15.74 -19.04
C ASP A 129 16.83 -15.97 -20.31
N ASP A 130 16.47 -16.97 -21.13
CA ASP A 130 17.26 -17.35 -22.31
C ASP A 130 17.45 -16.20 -23.31
N GLN A 131 16.48 -15.29 -23.41
CA GLN A 131 16.48 -14.21 -24.39
C GLN A 131 17.35 -13.01 -23.99
N SER A 132 17.54 -12.73 -22.69
CA SER A 132 18.38 -11.62 -22.25
C SER A 132 18.82 -11.70 -20.79
N PHE A 133 19.92 -11.00 -20.49
CA PHE A 133 20.50 -10.84 -19.16
C PHE A 133 20.65 -9.34 -18.81
N PRO A 134 19.56 -8.65 -18.44
CA PRO A 134 19.60 -7.21 -18.16
C PRO A 134 20.23 -6.84 -16.81
N PHE A 135 20.52 -7.82 -15.95
CA PHE A 135 21.12 -7.59 -14.64
C PHE A 135 22.62 -7.33 -14.73
N GLU A 136 23.09 -6.23 -14.16
CA GLU A 136 24.52 -5.94 -14.07
C GLU A 136 25.13 -6.62 -12.83
N SER A 137 25.77 -7.78 -13.04
CA SER A 137 26.51 -8.47 -11.99
C SER A 137 27.87 -7.81 -11.76
N THR A 138 28.18 -7.44 -10.52
CA THR A 138 29.49 -6.90 -10.14
C THR A 138 30.61 -7.93 -10.25
N ALA A 139 30.31 -9.21 -10.00
CA ALA A 139 31.29 -10.30 -10.08
C ALA A 139 31.51 -10.79 -11.53
N PHE A 140 30.48 -10.69 -12.38
CA PHE A 140 30.52 -11.15 -13.78
C PHE A 140 29.96 -10.08 -14.74
N PRO A 141 30.69 -8.98 -14.98
CA PRO A 141 30.18 -7.86 -15.79
C PRO A 141 29.82 -8.23 -17.24
N ASP A 142 30.50 -9.23 -17.80
CA ASP A 142 30.33 -9.66 -19.20
C ASP A 142 28.98 -10.35 -19.48
N LEU A 143 28.21 -10.69 -18.43
CA LEU A 143 26.88 -11.29 -18.61
C LEU A 143 25.88 -10.33 -19.25
N SER A 144 25.97 -9.03 -18.94
CA SER A 144 25.03 -8.00 -19.42
C SER A 144 25.54 -7.18 -20.60
N ARG A 145 26.80 -7.38 -21.00
CA ARG A 145 27.50 -6.58 -22.04
C ARG A 145 27.50 -7.23 -23.44
N LYS A 146 26.83 -8.37 -23.59
CA LYS A 146 26.70 -9.10 -24.85
C LYS A 146 25.37 -8.77 -25.51
#